data_AF-A0A6A6KK71-F1
#
_entry.id   AF-A0A6A6KK71-F1
#
_cell.length_a   1.000
_cell.length_b   1.000
_cell.length_c   1.000
_cell.angle_alpha   90.00
_cell.angle_beta   90.00
_cell.angle_gamma   90.00
#
_symmetry.space_group_name_H-M   'P 1'
#
loop_
_entity.id
_entity.type
_entity.pdbx_description
1 polymer ?
#
loop_
_entity_poly.entity_id
_entity_poly.type
_entity_poly.pdbx_seq_one_letter_code
_entity_poly.pdbx_strand_id
1 'polypeptide(L)'
;MHLDYFTFSGRVIGLALMHKVQVGIIFDRVFFLQLAGRHISLEDIHDADPYLYNSCKQILEMDADFIDSDALGLTFVREVEELGSRRVVELCPDGKSISVTSKNREEYVNLLIRHRFVISTSDQVSRFARGFADILCNSGLQTFFFQSLELEDLDWMLYGSENAVCVEDWKAHTEYNGYKETDPLISWFWEGGWDNNTILRNNHENRC
;
A
#
# COMPACT_ATOMS: atom_id res chain seq x y z
N MET A 1 5.54 -19.41 -15.65
CA MET A 1 5.59 -20.07 -14.34
C MET A 1 5.27 -19.13 -13.17
N HIS A 2 5.70 -17.85 -13.17
CA HIS A 2 5.37 -16.91 -12.08
C HIS A 2 3.92 -16.38 -12.08
N LEU A 3 3.31 -16.15 -13.25
CA LEU A 3 1.97 -15.53 -13.36
C LEU A 3 0.81 -16.46 -12.97
N ASP A 4 0.99 -17.77 -13.09
CA ASP A 4 -0.05 -18.75 -12.73
C ASP A 4 -0.25 -18.81 -11.21
N TYR A 5 0.80 -18.54 -10.43
CA TYR A 5 0.70 -18.40 -8.97
C TYR A 5 -0.22 -17.26 -8.57
N PHE A 6 -0.19 -16.12 -9.26
CA PHE A 6 -1.13 -15.03 -8.98
C PHE A 6 -2.58 -15.43 -9.26
N THR A 7 -2.81 -16.18 -10.34
CA THR A 7 -4.16 -16.71 -10.64
C THR A 7 -4.61 -17.67 -9.53
N PHE A 8 -3.72 -18.55 -9.07
CA PHE A 8 -4.00 -19.45 -7.97
C PHE A 8 -4.28 -18.69 -6.66
N SER A 9 -3.45 -17.72 -6.29
CA SER A 9 -3.64 -16.88 -5.10
C SER A 9 -4.99 -16.16 -5.14
N GLY A 10 -5.35 -15.57 -6.29
CA GLY A 10 -6.66 -14.94 -6.48
C GLY A 10 -7.82 -15.89 -6.18
N ARG A 11 -7.74 -17.14 -6.66
CA ARG A 11 -8.75 -18.17 -6.36
C ARG A 11 -8.79 -18.55 -4.89
N VAL A 12 -7.62 -18.71 -4.25
CA VAL A 12 -7.55 -19.02 -2.81
C VAL A 12 -8.22 -17.92 -1.98
N ILE A 13 -7.92 -16.65 -2.27
CA ILE A 13 -8.53 -15.52 -1.56
C ILE A 13 -10.04 -15.43 -1.83
N GLY A 14 -10.47 -15.60 -3.08
CA GLY A 14 -11.90 -15.64 -3.41
C GLY A 14 -12.65 -16.74 -2.66
N LEU A 15 -12.06 -17.94 -2.57
CA LEU A 15 -12.64 -19.08 -1.84
C LEU A 15 -12.68 -18.82 -0.32
N ALA A 16 -11.61 -18.26 0.23
CA ALA A 16 -11.52 -17.90 1.64
C ALA A 16 -12.64 -16.94 2.04
N LEU A 17 -12.85 -15.88 1.26
CA LEU A 17 -13.94 -14.92 1.50
C LEU A 17 -15.33 -15.56 1.33
N MET A 18 -15.53 -16.35 0.27
CA MET A 18 -16.80 -17.02 0.00
C MET A 18 -17.23 -17.97 1.14
N HIS A 19 -16.26 -18.68 1.73
CA HIS A 19 -16.49 -19.60 2.84
C HIS A 19 -16.29 -18.98 4.23
N LYS A 20 -15.97 -17.67 4.31
CA LYS A 20 -15.68 -16.96 5.56
C LYS A 20 -14.55 -17.61 6.37
N VAL A 21 -13.53 -18.10 5.67
CA VAL A 21 -12.33 -18.69 6.27
C VAL A 21 -11.26 -17.61 6.38
N GLN A 22 -10.78 -17.39 7.61
CA GLN A 22 -9.65 -16.51 7.87
C GLN A 22 -8.35 -17.25 7.50
N VAL A 23 -7.52 -16.60 6.68
CA VAL A 23 -6.26 -17.14 6.17
C VAL A 23 -5.03 -16.47 6.80
N GLY A 24 -5.24 -15.46 7.66
CA GLY A 24 -4.17 -14.83 8.44
C GLY A 24 -3.21 -14.00 7.59
N ILE A 25 -3.73 -13.32 6.57
CA ILE A 25 -2.95 -12.42 5.71
C ILE A 25 -3.57 -11.02 5.70
N ILE A 26 -2.73 -10.03 5.42
CA ILE A 26 -3.11 -8.65 5.13
C ILE A 26 -2.65 -8.29 3.72
N PHE A 27 -3.34 -7.34 3.09
CA PHE A 27 -3.03 -6.87 1.76
C PHE A 27 -2.13 -5.64 1.79
N ASP A 28 -1.21 -5.58 0.83
CA ASP A 28 -0.50 -4.34 0.56
C ASP A 28 -1.46 -3.28 0.00
N ARG A 29 -1.30 -2.04 0.46
CA ARG A 29 -2.16 -0.91 0.10
C ARG A 29 -2.14 -0.63 -1.40
N VAL A 30 -0.95 -0.62 -2.01
CA VAL A 30 -0.77 -0.33 -3.43
C VAL A 30 -1.39 -1.44 -4.28
N PHE A 31 -1.29 -2.69 -3.85
CA PHE A 31 -1.93 -3.83 -4.50
C PHE A 31 -3.47 -3.74 -4.43
N PHE A 32 -4.03 -3.41 -3.26
CA PHE A 32 -5.47 -3.22 -3.07
C PHE A 32 -6.03 -2.10 -3.95
N LEU A 33 -5.37 -0.94 -3.97
CA LEU A 33 -5.82 0.21 -4.77
C LEU A 33 -5.86 -0.14 -6.26
N GLN A 34 -4.91 -0.94 -6.76
CA GLN A 34 -4.93 -1.42 -8.14
C GLN A 34 -6.13 -2.32 -8.43
N LEU A 35 -6.47 -3.25 -7.52
CA LEU A 35 -7.64 -4.12 -7.66
C LEU A 35 -8.95 -3.33 -7.65
N ALA A 36 -9.01 -2.24 -6.86
CA ALA A 36 -10.13 -1.31 -6.81
C ALA A 36 -10.15 -0.33 -8.02
N GLY A 37 -9.10 -0.28 -8.83
CA GLY A 37 -8.95 0.70 -9.91
C GLY A 37 -8.85 2.15 -9.41
N ARG A 38 -8.34 2.34 -8.19
CA ARG A 38 -8.13 3.66 -7.57
C ARG A 38 -6.74 4.20 -7.93
N HIS A 39 -6.61 5.52 -7.90
CA HIS A 39 -5.32 6.20 -8.11
C HIS A 39 -4.39 5.93 -6.91
N ILE A 40 -3.09 5.76 -7.18
CA ILE A 40 -2.05 5.58 -6.16
C ILE A 40 -1.31 6.91 -6.00
N SER A 41 -1.36 7.49 -4.80
CA SER A 41 -0.63 8.71 -4.46
C SER A 41 0.79 8.42 -3.95
N LEU A 42 1.56 9.48 -3.70
CA LEU A 42 2.87 9.36 -3.08
C LEU A 42 2.78 8.77 -1.66
N GLU A 43 1.75 9.14 -0.91
CA GLU A 43 1.53 8.67 0.46
C GLU A 43 1.26 7.16 0.49
N ASP A 44 0.55 6.63 -0.51
CA ASP A 44 0.20 5.21 -0.59
C ASP A 44 1.44 4.30 -0.78
N ILE A 45 2.55 4.85 -1.27
CA ILE A 45 3.78 4.08 -1.53
C ILE A 45 4.80 4.14 -0.38
N HIS A 46 4.49 4.89 0.68
CA HIS A 46 5.41 5.08 1.81
C HIS A 46 5.92 3.75 2.38
N ASP A 47 5.00 2.83 2.66
CA ASP A 47 5.34 1.54 3.27
C ASP A 47 5.86 0.53 2.22
N ALA A 48 5.42 0.65 0.97
CA ALA A 48 5.78 -0.25 -0.11
C ALA A 48 7.21 -0.04 -0.63
N ASP A 49 7.68 1.21 -0.72
CA ASP A 49 9.05 1.55 -1.12
C ASP A 49 9.49 2.87 -0.43
N PRO A 50 9.95 2.81 0.84
CA PRO A 50 10.34 4.00 1.60
C PRO A 50 11.47 4.80 0.94
N TYR A 51 12.34 4.13 0.18
CA TYR A 51 13.43 4.79 -0.54
C TYR A 51 12.87 5.65 -1.68
N LEU A 52 12.02 5.07 -2.53
CA LEU A 52 11.38 5.81 -3.61
C LEU A 52 10.50 6.93 -3.07
N TYR A 53 9.73 6.69 -2.00
CA TYR A 53 8.94 7.72 -1.32
C TYR A 53 9.80 8.93 -0.94
N ASN A 54 10.90 8.70 -0.23
CA ASN A 54 11.79 9.77 0.22
C ASN A 54 12.44 10.51 -0.96
N SER A 55 12.88 9.80 -1.99
CA SER A 55 13.44 10.42 -3.20
C SER A 55 12.42 11.29 -3.92
N CYS A 56 11.19 10.82 -4.09
CA CYS A 56 10.11 11.60 -4.69
C CYS A 56 9.78 12.86 -3.86
N LYS A 57 9.70 12.71 -2.53
CA LYS A 57 9.48 13.82 -1.61
C LYS A 57 10.58 14.88 -1.71
N GLN A 58 11.84 14.46 -1.76
CA GLN A 58 12.98 15.36 -1.97
C GLN A 58 12.89 16.15 -3.28
N ILE A 59 12.47 15.52 -4.38
CA ILE A 59 12.29 16.18 -5.68
C ILE A 59 11.17 17.24 -5.60
N LEU A 60 10.06 16.93 -4.92
CA LEU A 60 8.93 17.83 -4.76
C LEU A 60 9.25 19.04 -3.86
N GLU A 61 10.04 18.83 -2.81
CA GLU A 61 10.38 19.87 -1.83
C GLU A 61 11.65 20.66 -2.21
N MET A 62 12.34 20.26 -3.28
CA MET A 62 13.57 20.89 -3.74
C MET A 62 13.39 22.37 -4.07
N ASP A 63 14.45 23.15 -3.85
CA ASP A 63 14.49 24.54 -4.28
C ASP A 63 14.30 24.67 -5.81
N ALA A 64 13.50 25.64 -6.23
CA ALA A 64 13.10 25.82 -7.62
C ALA A 64 14.28 26.24 -8.51
N ASP A 65 15.13 27.14 -8.02
CA ASP A 65 16.30 27.61 -8.78
C ASP A 65 17.33 26.48 -8.94
N PHE A 66 17.48 25.65 -7.91
CA PHE A 66 18.36 24.49 -7.97
C PHE A 66 17.89 23.44 -8.97
N ILE A 67 16.60 23.05 -8.97
CA ILE A 67 16.08 22.06 -9.92
C ILE A 67 16.07 22.60 -11.35
N ASP A 68 15.74 23.88 -11.55
CA ASP A 68 15.71 24.52 -12.87
C ASP A 68 17.10 24.76 -13.45
N SER A 69 18.15 24.73 -12.62
CA SER A 69 19.54 24.76 -13.07
C SER A 69 20.03 23.47 -13.73
N ASP A 70 19.19 22.42 -13.77
CA ASP A 70 19.51 21.08 -14.29
C ASP A 70 20.72 20.42 -13.60
N ALA A 71 21.04 20.85 -12.38
CA ALA A 71 22.19 20.34 -11.62
C ALA A 71 22.12 18.84 -11.32
N LEU A 72 20.91 18.27 -11.29
CA LEU A 72 20.68 16.84 -11.05
C LEU A 72 20.64 16.01 -12.34
N GLY A 73 20.53 16.63 -13.52
CA GLY A 73 20.43 15.92 -14.80
C GLY A 73 19.22 14.97 -14.88
N LEU A 74 18.13 15.30 -14.18
CA LEU A 74 16.92 14.47 -14.18
C LEU A 74 16.14 14.69 -15.47
N THR A 75 15.77 13.58 -16.12
CA THR A 75 14.88 13.57 -17.28
C THR A 75 13.71 12.63 -17.02
N PHE A 76 12.68 12.63 -17.88
CA PHE A 76 11.49 11.78 -17.74
C PHE A 76 11.78 10.31 -18.10
N VAL A 77 12.76 9.73 -17.41
CA VAL A 77 13.22 8.36 -17.57
C VAL A 77 13.40 7.69 -16.22
N ARG A 78 13.46 6.37 -16.26
CA ARG A 78 13.67 5.54 -15.09
C ARG A 78 14.62 4.40 -15.42
N GLU A 79 15.55 4.12 -14.52
CA GLU A 79 16.34 2.90 -14.56
C GLU A 79 15.55 1.72 -14.00
N VAL A 80 15.50 0.64 -14.77
CA VAL A 80 14.87 -0.63 -14.39
C VAL A 80 15.94 -1.71 -14.43
N GLU A 81 16.12 -2.40 -13.31
CA GLU A 81 16.98 -3.58 -13.22
C GLU A 81 16.12 -4.84 -13.30
N GLU A 82 16.31 -5.63 -14.36
CA GLU A 82 15.60 -6.89 -14.60
C GLU A 82 16.62 -8.00 -14.89
N LEU A 83 16.59 -9.06 -14.08
CA LEU A 83 17.46 -10.24 -14.24
C LEU A 83 18.96 -9.90 -14.35
N GLY A 84 19.41 -8.87 -13.61
CA GLY A 84 20.80 -8.39 -13.62
C GLY A 84 21.15 -7.46 -14.80
N SER A 85 20.19 -7.14 -15.68
CA SER A 85 20.35 -6.16 -16.74
C SER A 85 19.70 -4.84 -16.35
N ARG A 86 20.43 -3.73 -16.49
CA ARG A 86 19.90 -2.38 -16.31
C ARG A 86 19.47 -1.80 -17.65
N ARG A 87 18.23 -1.31 -17.72
CA ARG A 87 17.68 -0.61 -18.88
C ARG A 87 17.07 0.71 -18.46
N VAL A 88 17.13 1.68 -19.36
CA VAL A 88 16.47 2.98 -19.19
C VAL A 88 15.13 2.94 -19.92
N VAL A 89 14.05 3.22 -19.21
CA VAL A 89 12.69 3.29 -19.76
C VAL A 89 12.23 4.75 -19.72
N GLU A 90 11.68 5.24 -20.83
CA GLU A 90 11.06 6.56 -20.89
C GLU A 90 9.68 6.52 -20.25
N LEU A 91 9.40 7.47 -19.36
CA LEU A 91 8.15 7.57 -18.61
C LEU A 91 7.01 8.17 -19.45
N CYS A 92 7.37 8.95 -20.46
CA CYS A 92 6.48 9.56 -21.44
C CYS A 92 7.17 9.58 -22.82
N PRO A 93 6.44 9.83 -23.93
CA PRO A 93 7.05 9.96 -25.24
C PRO A 93 8.13 11.04 -25.26
N ASP A 94 9.34 10.69 -25.74
CA ASP A 94 10.50 11.58 -25.79
C ASP A 94 11.00 12.04 -24.40
N GLY A 95 10.74 11.23 -23.36
CA GLY A 95 11.05 11.56 -21.98
C GLY A 95 12.53 11.80 -21.69
N LYS A 96 13.43 11.21 -22.50
CA LYS A 96 14.88 11.47 -22.43
C LYS A 96 15.25 12.93 -22.76
N SER A 97 14.44 13.60 -23.58
CA SER A 97 14.69 14.96 -24.04
C SER A 97 14.02 16.01 -23.15
N ILE A 98 13.22 15.57 -22.18
CA ILE A 98 12.47 16.44 -21.28
C ILE A 98 13.19 16.47 -19.93
N SER A 99 13.78 17.61 -19.58
CA SER A 99 14.36 17.83 -18.25
C SER A 99 13.27 18.05 -17.20
N VAL A 100 13.56 17.59 -15.99
CA VAL A 100 12.70 17.85 -14.82
C VAL A 100 12.99 19.27 -14.32
N THR A 101 11.92 20.03 -14.10
CA THR A 101 11.90 21.44 -13.70
C THR A 101 10.93 21.61 -12.55
N SER A 102 11.00 22.75 -11.87
CA SER A 102 10.09 23.15 -10.79
C SER A 102 8.61 23.10 -11.20
N LYS A 103 8.32 23.32 -12.49
CA LYS A 103 6.96 23.34 -13.06
C LYS A 103 6.42 21.96 -13.43
N ASN A 104 7.27 20.97 -13.70
CA ASN A 104 6.85 19.65 -14.19
C ASN A 104 7.22 18.49 -13.24
N ARG A 105 7.90 18.78 -12.11
CA ARG A 105 8.32 17.78 -11.12
C ARG A 105 7.19 16.94 -10.54
N GLU A 106 5.99 17.51 -10.37
CA GLU A 106 4.82 16.76 -9.91
C GLU A 106 4.42 15.67 -10.92
N GLU A 107 4.38 16.02 -12.20
CA GLU A 107 4.08 15.06 -13.28
C GLU A 107 5.17 13.98 -13.36
N TYR A 108 6.44 14.37 -13.24
CA TYR A 108 7.54 13.42 -13.20
C TYR A 108 7.37 12.39 -12.07
N VAL A 109 7.05 12.85 -10.85
CA VAL A 109 6.82 11.98 -9.69
C VAL A 109 5.61 11.07 -9.92
N ASN A 110 4.49 11.60 -10.43
CA ASN A 110 3.30 10.80 -10.73
C ASN A 110 3.61 9.69 -11.76
N LEU A 111 4.36 10.00 -12.81
CA LEU A 111 4.76 9.01 -13.81
C LEU A 111 5.73 7.97 -13.26
N LEU A 112 6.67 8.37 -12.38
CA LEU A 112 7.56 7.44 -11.68
C LEU A 112 6.77 6.42 -10.84
N ILE A 113 5.82 6.90 -10.05
CA ILE A 113 4.94 6.08 -9.21
C ILE A 113 4.13 5.13 -10.08
N ARG A 114 3.43 5.67 -11.08
CA ARG A 114 2.62 4.89 -12.03
C ARG A 114 3.45 3.81 -12.72
N HIS A 115 4.66 4.12 -13.17
CA HIS A 115 5.52 3.13 -13.81
C HIS A 115 5.97 2.05 -12.82
N ARG A 116 6.41 2.44 -11.61
CA ARG A 116 6.87 1.49 -10.56
C ARG A 116 5.79 0.50 -10.17
N PHE A 117 4.61 1.04 -9.84
CA PHE A 117 3.63 0.33 -9.05
C PHE A 117 2.39 -0.07 -9.83
N VAL A 118 2.16 0.46 -11.03
CA VAL A 118 1.00 0.10 -11.85
C VAL A 118 1.45 -0.64 -13.09
N ILE A 119 2.34 -0.05 -13.88
CA ILE A 119 2.74 -0.64 -15.16
C ILE A 119 3.56 -1.91 -14.93
N SER A 120 4.56 -1.85 -14.03
CA SER A 120 5.49 -2.96 -13.79
C SER A 120 4.84 -4.20 -13.15
N THR A 121 3.66 -4.05 -12.54
CA THR A 121 2.92 -5.11 -11.84
C THR A 121 1.58 -5.45 -12.48
N SER A 122 1.24 -4.81 -13.60
CA SER A 122 -0.07 -4.93 -14.25
C SER A 122 -0.45 -6.37 -14.60
N ASP A 123 0.49 -7.17 -15.11
CA ASP A 123 0.25 -8.57 -15.46
C ASP A 123 -0.07 -9.41 -14.21
N GLN A 124 0.66 -9.22 -13.12
CA GLN A 124 0.48 -9.94 -11.86
C GLN A 124 -0.87 -9.60 -11.24
N VAL A 125 -1.22 -8.32 -11.19
CA VAL A 125 -2.51 -7.84 -10.67
C VAL A 125 -3.66 -8.36 -11.53
N SER A 126 -3.53 -8.30 -12.86
CA SER A 126 -4.54 -8.82 -13.79
C SER A 126 -4.78 -10.32 -13.60
N ARG A 127 -3.71 -11.10 -13.38
CA ARG A 127 -3.80 -12.55 -13.14
C ARG A 127 -4.44 -12.86 -11.80
N PHE A 128 -4.10 -12.11 -10.75
CA PHE A 128 -4.75 -12.22 -9.45
C PHE A 128 -6.24 -11.89 -9.54
N ALA A 129 -6.58 -10.74 -10.13
CA ALA A 129 -7.94 -10.28 -10.36
C ALA A 129 -8.78 -11.33 -11.10
N ARG A 130 -8.22 -11.92 -12.16
CA ARG A 130 -8.85 -13.03 -12.89
C ARG A 130 -9.09 -14.25 -12.00
N GLY A 131 -8.09 -14.67 -11.24
CA GLY A 131 -8.23 -15.80 -10.32
C GLY A 131 -9.32 -15.58 -9.27
N PHE A 132 -9.39 -14.36 -8.73
CA PHE A 132 -10.45 -13.95 -7.81
C PHE A 132 -11.83 -13.98 -8.48
N ALA A 133 -11.92 -13.43 -9.68
CA ALA A 133 -13.13 -13.43 -10.50
C ALA A 133 -13.59 -14.83 -10.91
N ASP A 134 -12.70 -15.82 -11.02
CA ASP A 134 -13.10 -17.21 -11.30
C ASP A 134 -13.97 -17.81 -10.17
N ILE A 135 -13.83 -17.31 -8.94
CA ILE A 135 -14.62 -17.75 -7.78
C ILE A 135 -15.93 -16.96 -7.67
N LEU A 136 -15.91 -15.69 -8.07
CA LEU A 136 -17.12 -14.90 -8.18
C LEU A 136 -17.94 -15.39 -9.38
N CYS A 137 -19.22 -15.69 -9.20
CA CYS A 137 -20.09 -16.13 -10.30
C CYS A 137 -20.20 -15.13 -11.48
N ASN A 138 -19.65 -13.91 -11.34
CA ASN A 138 -19.65 -12.88 -12.37
C ASN A 138 -18.35 -12.05 -12.32
N SER A 139 -17.62 -12.04 -13.44
CA SER A 139 -16.33 -11.36 -13.58
C SER A 139 -16.42 -9.83 -13.41
N GLY A 140 -17.58 -9.22 -13.66
CA GLY A 140 -17.79 -7.78 -13.47
C GLY A 140 -17.99 -7.38 -12.00
N LEU A 141 -18.29 -8.32 -11.10
CA LEU A 141 -18.46 -8.05 -9.68
C LEU A 141 -17.13 -7.85 -8.95
N GLN A 142 -16.03 -8.34 -9.51
CA GLN A 142 -14.71 -8.25 -8.89
C GLN A 142 -14.30 -6.80 -8.66
N THR A 143 -14.38 -5.95 -9.69
CA THR A 143 -14.07 -4.53 -9.57
C THR A 143 -15.00 -3.82 -8.59
N PHE A 144 -16.31 -4.10 -8.66
CA PHE A 144 -17.28 -3.51 -7.74
C PHE A 144 -17.00 -3.89 -6.28
N PHE A 145 -16.64 -5.15 -6.03
CA PHE A 145 -16.27 -5.65 -4.71
C PHE A 145 -15.12 -4.83 -4.11
N PHE A 146 -13.99 -4.72 -4.82
CA PHE A 146 -12.84 -3.95 -4.34
C PHE A 146 -13.11 -2.43 -4.27
N GLN A 147 -13.97 -1.90 -5.13
CA GLN A 147 -14.38 -0.49 -5.06
C GLN A 147 -15.27 -0.17 -3.87
N SER A 148 -16.07 -1.15 -3.41
CA SER A 148 -17.01 -0.99 -2.30
C SER A 148 -16.40 -1.13 -0.91
N LEU A 149 -15.11 -1.47 -0.82
CA LEU A 149 -14.40 -1.72 0.43
C LEU A 149 -13.30 -0.68 0.68
N GLU A 150 -12.95 -0.51 1.94
CA GLU A 150 -11.64 -0.01 2.35
C GLU A 150 -10.66 -1.17 2.53
N LEU A 151 -9.36 -0.87 2.63
CA LEU A 151 -8.34 -1.92 2.78
C LEU A 151 -8.54 -2.68 4.08
N GLU A 152 -8.85 -1.94 5.14
CA GLU A 152 -9.07 -2.40 6.50
C GLU A 152 -10.25 -3.38 6.57
N ASP A 153 -11.30 -3.16 5.77
CA ASP A 153 -12.42 -4.10 5.67
C ASP A 153 -11.97 -5.44 5.10
N LEU A 154 -11.18 -5.42 4.02
CA LEU A 154 -10.66 -6.63 3.39
C LEU A 154 -9.72 -7.39 4.33
N ASP A 155 -8.82 -6.67 4.99
CA ASP A 155 -7.89 -7.23 5.96
C ASP A 155 -8.64 -7.86 7.14
N TRP A 156 -9.68 -7.20 7.65
CA TRP A 156 -10.54 -7.77 8.69
C TRP A 156 -11.22 -9.07 8.24
N MET A 157 -11.70 -9.14 7.00
CA MET A 157 -12.33 -10.35 6.46
C MET A 157 -11.34 -11.53 6.32
N LEU A 158 -10.08 -11.26 6.01
CA LEU A 158 -9.07 -12.28 5.72
C LEU A 158 -8.21 -12.68 6.92
N TYR A 159 -7.83 -11.70 7.74
CA TYR A 159 -7.05 -11.89 8.95
C TYR A 159 -7.95 -12.29 10.13
N GLY A 160 -9.17 -11.75 10.16
CA GLY A 160 -10.10 -11.89 11.27
C GLY A 160 -10.00 -10.73 12.27
N SER A 161 -10.82 -10.79 13.31
CA SER A 161 -10.67 -9.87 14.44
C SER A 161 -9.35 -10.15 15.13
N GLU A 162 -8.56 -9.11 15.38
CA GLU A 162 -7.42 -9.22 16.30
C GLU A 162 -7.89 -9.93 17.58
N ASN A 163 -7.14 -10.95 18.00
CA ASN A 163 -7.26 -11.44 19.37
C ASN A 163 -7.15 -10.22 20.30
N ALA A 164 -7.92 -10.19 21.39
CA ALA A 164 -7.89 -9.08 22.34
C ALA A 164 -6.43 -8.68 22.62
N VAL A 165 -6.06 -7.46 22.25
CA VAL A 165 -4.72 -6.93 22.44
C VAL A 165 -4.39 -7.02 23.93
N CYS A 166 -3.35 -7.78 24.28
CA CYS A 166 -2.91 -7.88 25.66
C CYS A 166 -2.20 -6.57 26.02
N VAL A 167 -2.94 -5.67 26.67
CA VAL A 167 -2.42 -4.34 27.06
C VAL A 167 -1.18 -4.47 27.93
N GLU A 168 -1.13 -5.48 28.80
CA GLU A 168 0.05 -5.77 29.64
C GLU A 168 1.27 -6.15 28.80
N ASP A 169 1.09 -6.97 27.77
CA ASP A 169 2.17 -7.37 26.87
C ASP A 169 2.64 -6.18 26.02
N TRP A 170 1.70 -5.37 25.53
CA TRP A 170 2.02 -4.17 24.78
C TRP A 170 2.79 -3.15 25.63
N LYS A 171 2.33 -2.92 26.87
CA LYS A 171 3.00 -2.03 27.81
C LYS A 171 4.41 -2.53 28.16
N ALA A 172 4.59 -3.84 28.34
CA ALA A 172 5.89 -4.45 28.63
C ALA A 172 6.92 -4.33 27.50
N HIS A 173 6.47 -4.17 26.26
CA HIS A 173 7.33 -4.08 25.07
C HIS A 173 7.34 -2.68 24.42
N THR A 174 6.87 -1.65 25.11
CA THR A 174 6.88 -0.27 24.61
C THR A 174 8.11 0.49 25.11
N GLU A 175 8.90 1.06 24.20
CA GLU A 175 9.99 1.97 24.52
C GLU A 175 9.55 3.44 24.45
N TYR A 176 9.90 4.22 25.49
CA TYR A 176 9.52 5.63 25.59
C TYR A 176 10.71 6.53 25.23
N ASN A 177 10.63 7.20 24.08
CA ASN A 177 11.65 8.16 23.65
C ASN A 177 11.34 9.56 24.20
N GLY A 178 12.15 10.03 25.14
CA GLY A 178 11.98 11.35 25.78
C GLY A 178 10.96 11.40 26.93
N TYR A 179 10.38 10.26 27.28
CA TYR A 179 9.44 10.09 28.40
C TYR A 179 9.86 8.94 29.30
N LYS A 180 9.34 8.92 30.52
CA LYS A 180 9.43 7.80 31.46
C LYS A 180 8.05 7.16 31.60
N GLU A 181 8.03 5.86 31.91
CA GLU A 181 6.78 5.13 32.17
C GLU A 181 5.93 5.78 33.29
N THR A 182 6.59 6.44 34.23
CA THR A 182 5.95 7.13 35.36
C THR A 182 5.37 8.51 35.02
N ASP A 183 5.60 9.01 33.80
CA ASP A 183 5.13 10.34 33.44
C ASP A 183 3.59 10.35 33.33
N PRO A 184 2.91 11.40 33.84
CA PRO A 184 1.45 11.44 33.86
C PRO A 184 0.80 11.24 32.48
N LEU A 185 1.46 11.71 31.42
CA LEU A 185 1.00 11.55 30.04
C LEU A 185 1.00 10.07 29.61
N ILE A 186 2.02 9.30 30.02
CA ILE A 186 2.14 7.88 29.73
C ILE A 186 1.11 7.08 30.55
N SER A 187 0.91 7.44 31.82
CA SER A 187 -0.16 6.84 32.64
C SER A 187 -1.54 7.08 32.02
N TRP A 188 -1.83 8.32 31.58
CA TRP A 188 -3.11 8.64 30.92
C TRP A 188 -3.30 7.93 29.59
N PHE A 189 -2.23 7.73 28.81
CA PHE A 189 -2.29 6.98 27.56
C PHE A 189 -2.76 5.53 27.80
N TRP A 190 -2.23 4.86 28.83
CA TRP A 190 -2.62 3.49 29.16
C TRP A 190 -3.97 3.39 29.89
N GLU A 191 -4.30 4.36 30.74
CA GLU A 191 -5.58 4.40 31.48
C GLU A 191 -6.78 4.81 30.60
N GLY A 192 -6.56 5.63 29.55
CA GLY A 192 -7.63 6.34 28.85
C GLY A 192 -8.29 5.61 27.67
N GLY A 193 -7.70 4.54 27.12
CA GLY A 193 -8.12 4.00 25.82
C GLY A 193 -8.19 2.49 25.68
N TRP A 194 -7.59 1.72 26.60
CA TRP A 194 -7.30 0.30 26.38
C TRP A 194 -7.99 -0.63 27.37
N ASP A 195 -8.88 -0.10 28.20
CA ASP A 195 -9.53 -0.86 29.26
C ASP A 195 -10.36 -2.03 28.69
N ASN A 196 -10.23 -3.22 29.28
CA ASN A 196 -10.76 -4.50 28.75
C ASN A 196 -12.27 -4.46 28.40
N ASN A 197 -13.03 -3.54 28.99
CA ASN A 197 -14.46 -3.35 28.71
C ASN A 197 -14.77 -2.61 27.39
N THR A 198 -13.85 -1.80 26.87
CA THR A 198 -14.03 -1.05 25.61
C THR A 198 -13.76 -1.95 24.41
N ILE A 199 -12.76 -2.84 24.52
CA ILE A 199 -12.40 -3.84 23.52
C ILE A 199 -13.49 -4.93 23.39
N LEU A 200 -14.18 -5.28 24.48
CA LEU A 200 -15.31 -6.21 24.46
C LEU A 200 -16.60 -5.59 23.90
N ARG A 201 -16.85 -4.29 24.12
CA ARG A 201 -18.06 -3.62 23.60
C ARG A 201 -18.08 -3.54 22.07
N ASN A 202 -16.94 -3.25 21.44
CA ASN A 202 -16.85 -3.22 19.97
C ASN A 202 -17.06 -4.61 19.32
N ASN A 203 -16.86 -5.69 20.08
CA ASN A 203 -17.10 -7.07 19.61
C ASN A 203 -18.54 -7.57 19.82
N HIS A 204 -19.33 -6.88 20.65
CA HIS A 204 -20.72 -7.27 20.92
C HIS A 204 -21.76 -6.56 20.04
N GLU A 205 -21.43 -5.42 19.43
CA GLU A 205 -22.35 -4.72 18.51
C GLU A 205 -22.40 -5.32 17.10
N ASN A 206 -21.45 -6.20 16.73
CA ASN A 206 -21.46 -6.95 15.46
C ASN A 206 -22.10 -8.36 15.57
N ARG A 207 -22.93 -8.60 16.60
CA ARG A 207 -23.80 -9.77 16.68
C ARG A 207 -25.28 -9.37 16.75
N CYS A 208 -25.81 -8.88 15.64
CA CYS A 208 -27.23 -8.94 15.29
C CYS A 208 -27.37 -9.09 13.77
#